data_AF-A0A2J6TA32-F1
#
_entry.id   AF-A0A2J6TA32-F1
#
_cell.length_a   1.000
_cell.length_b   1.000
_cell.length_c   1.000
_cell.angle_alpha   90.00
_cell.angle_beta   90.00
_cell.angle_gamma   90.00
#
_symmetry.space_group_name_H-M   'P 1'
#
loop_
_entity.id
_entity.type
_entity.pdbx_description
1 polymer ?
#
loop_
_entity_poly.entity_id
_entity_poly.type
_entity_poly.pdbx_seq_one_letter_code
_entity_poly.pdbx_strand_id
1 'polypeptide(L)' 'SLGLPKQKHITVYTLCANRQRPLAGAVRNAVFNTARRVRGQILYVAPPFVVAYLLFSWMEEK' A
#
# COMPACT_ATOMS: atom_id res chain seq x y z
N SER A 1 -11.47 -29.02 10.63
CA SER A 1 -10.69 -28.42 9.54
C SER A 1 -11.23 -27.02 9.29
N LEU A 2 -10.38 -26.01 9.08
CA LEU A 2 -10.72 -24.58 8.91
C LEU A 2 -11.62 -24.24 7.69
N GLY A 3 -12.20 -25.23 6.99
CA GLY A 3 -13.02 -25.03 5.78
C GLY A 3 -12.22 -24.59 4.54
N LEU A 4 -10.90 -24.51 4.64
CA LEU A 4 -10.01 -24.08 3.56
C LEU A 4 -9.88 -25.18 2.48
N PRO A 5 -9.66 -24.79 1.21
CA PRO A 5 -9.39 -25.75 0.14
C PRO A 5 -8.12 -26.55 0.46
N LYS A 6 -8.07 -27.80 -0.03
CA LYS A 6 -6.90 -28.67 0.16
C LYS A 6 -5.69 -28.07 -0.56
N GLN A 7 -4.61 -27.81 0.17
CA GLN A 7 -3.31 -27.39 -0.37
C GLN A 7 -2.42 -28.63 -0.58
N LYS A 8 -1.76 -28.76 -1.72
CA LYS A 8 -0.85 -29.88 -2.04
C LYS A 8 0.43 -29.32 -2.63
N HIS A 9 1.58 -29.91 -2.28
CA HIS A 9 2.90 -29.58 -2.84
C HIS A 9 3.41 -28.13 -2.62
N ILE A 10 3.04 -27.48 -1.50
CA ILE A 10 3.55 -26.15 -1.14
C ILE A 10 4.50 -26.32 0.06
N THR A 11 5.75 -25.90 -0.08
CA THR A 11 6.74 -25.88 1.01
C THR A 11 7.10 -24.44 1.34
N VAL A 12 7.06 -24.07 2.62
CA VAL A 12 7.33 -22.72 3.11
C VAL A 12 8.53 -22.75 4.05
N TYR A 13 9.49 -21.87 3.81
CA TYR A 13 10.69 -21.73 4.63
C TYR A 13 10.70 -20.35 5.30
N THR A 14 11.09 -20.28 6.57
CA THR A 14 11.17 -19.03 7.33
C THR A 14 12.41 -19.01 8.23
N LEU A 15 12.84 -17.81 8.64
CA LEU A 15 13.91 -17.60 9.62
C LEU A 15 13.32 -17.08 10.93
N CYS A 16 13.88 -17.48 12.08
CA CYS A 16 13.48 -16.95 13.38
C CYS A 16 13.58 -15.41 13.42
N ALA A 17 12.61 -14.73 14.02
CA ALA A 17 12.56 -13.27 14.07
C ALA A 17 13.81 -12.64 14.71
N ASN A 18 14.32 -13.25 15.79
CA ASN A 18 15.52 -12.80 16.49
C ASN A 18 16.81 -12.88 15.66
N ARG A 19 16.78 -13.59 14.52
CA ARG A 19 17.91 -13.75 13.60
C ARG A 19 17.81 -12.81 12.39
N GLN A 20 16.71 -12.07 12.26
CA GLN A 20 16.50 -11.12 11.18
C GLN A 20 16.83 -9.70 11.65
N ARG A 21 17.21 -8.84 10.69
CA ARG A 21 17.34 -7.40 10.93
C ARG A 21 15.99 -6.74 10.59
N PRO A 22 15.19 -6.29 11.57
CA PRO A 22 13.77 -5.97 11.35
C PRO A 22 13.54 -4.79 10.38
N LEU A 23 14.50 -3.86 10.27
CA LEU A 23 14.41 -2.68 9.41
C LEU A 23 15.44 -2.69 8.27
N ALA A 24 16.00 -3.85 7.92
CA ALA A 24 16.99 -3.94 6.85
C ALA A 24 16.42 -3.41 5.53
N GLY A 25 17.06 -2.36 4.99
CA GLY A 25 16.63 -1.73 3.73
C GLY A 25 15.31 -0.96 3.83
N ALA A 26 14.78 -0.71 5.03
CA ALA A 26 13.49 -0.07 5.22
C ALA A 26 13.40 1.28 4.50
N VAL A 27 14.40 2.17 4.62
CA VAL A 27 14.39 3.48 3.97
C VAL A 27 14.40 3.37 2.45
N ARG A 28 15.36 2.63 1.88
CA ARG A 28 15.48 2.43 0.43
C ARG A 28 14.20 1.81 -0.14
N ASN A 29 13.70 0.77 0.51
CA ASN A 29 12.51 0.06 0.04
C ASN A 29 11.26 0.91 0.24
N ALA A 30 11.12 1.64 1.35
CA ALA A 30 9.97 2.49 1.62
C ALA A 30 9.84 3.59 0.58
N VAL A 31 10.91 4.33 0.25
CA VAL A 31 10.82 5.45 -0.71
C VAL A 31 10.34 4.96 -2.07
N PHE A 32 11.04 3.98 -2.67
CA PHE A 32 10.74 3.55 -4.03
C PHE A 32 9.45 2.71 -4.12
N ASN A 33 9.19 1.84 -3.14
CA ASN A 33 7.98 1.02 -3.14
C ASN A 33 6.73 1.87 -2.86
N THR A 34 6.83 2.85 -1.97
CA THR A 34 5.71 3.77 -1.70
C THR A 34 5.42 4.63 -2.93
N ALA A 35 6.44 5.22 -3.56
CA ALA A 35 6.24 5.98 -4.80
C ALA A 35 5.58 5.14 -5.91
N ARG A 36 6.05 3.90 -6.11
CA ARG A 36 5.45 2.95 -7.06
C ARG A 36 3.99 2.64 -6.74
N ARG A 37 3.65 2.45 -5.45
CA ARG A 37 2.27 2.17 -5.00
C ARG A 37 1.36 3.38 -5.17
N VAL A 38 1.82 4.57 -4.78
CA VAL A 38 1.07 5.83 -4.92
C VAL A 38 0.75 6.10 -6.38
N ARG A 39 1.75 5.97 -7.28
CA ARG A 39 1.54 6.15 -8.71
C ARG A 39 0.42 5.28 -9.28
N GLY A 40 0.26 4.04 -8.81
CA GLY A 40 -0.77 3.13 -9.30
C GLY A 40 -2.19 3.51 -8.87
N GLN A 41 -2.35 4.39 -7.89
CA GLN A 41 -3.65 4.73 -7.28
C GLN A 41 -3.99 6.22 -7.38
N ILE A 42 -2.99 7.09 -7.61
CA ILE A 42 -3.16 8.54 -7.54
C ILE A 42 -4.25 9.05 -8.51
N LEU A 43 -4.43 8.42 -9.66
CA LEU A 43 -5.46 8.81 -10.63
C LEU A 43 -6.88 8.41 -10.23
N TYR A 44 -7.04 7.49 -9.28
CA TYR A 44 -8.37 7.16 -8.74
C TYR A 44 -8.70 8.00 -7.51
N VAL A 45 -7.67 8.43 -6.77
CA VAL A 45 -7.83 9.15 -5.51
C VAL A 45 -7.79 10.66 -5.71
N ALA A 46 -6.80 11.19 -6.42
CA ALA A 46 -6.61 12.64 -6.53
C ALA A 46 -7.76 13.36 -7.27
N PRO A 47 -8.30 12.87 -8.41
CA PRO A 47 -9.35 13.60 -9.12
C PRO A 47 -10.60 13.92 -8.30
N PRO A 48 -11.24 12.98 -7.57
CA PRO A 48 -12.42 13.33 -6.77
C PRO A 48 -12.11 14.33 -5.66
N PHE A 49 -10.93 14.26 -5.02
CA PHE A 49 -10.54 15.24 -4.00
C PHE A 49 -10.27 16.63 -4.58
N VAL A 50 -9.61 16.71 -5.74
CA VAL A 50 -9.39 17.98 -6.43
C VAL A 50 -10.72 18.60 -6.83
N VAL A 51 -11.64 17.82 -7.41
CA VAL A 51 -12.98 18.30 -7.77
C VAL A 51 -13.74 18.79 -6.54
N ALA A 52 -13.74 18.02 -5.45
CA ALA A 52 -14.43 18.41 -4.21
C ALA A 52 -13.85 19.72 -3.63
N TYR A 53 -12.53 19.87 -3.63
CA TYR A 53 -11.86 21.08 -3.16
C TYR A 53 -12.24 22.29 -4.01
N LEU A 54 -12.17 22.17 -5.33
CA LEU A 54 -12.51 23.25 -6.25
C LEU A 54 -13.99 23.66 -6.13
N LEU A 55 -14.90 22.70 -5.97
CA LEU A 55 -16.32 22.98 -5.76
C LEU A 55 -16.57 23.72 -4.45
N PHE A 56 -15.91 23.30 -3.37
CA PHE A 56 -16.05 23.94 -2.07
C PHE A 56 -15.53 25.38 -2.09
N SER A 57 -14.35 25.60 -2.67
CA SER A 57 -13.79 26.96 -2.83
C SER A 57 -14.66 27.86 -3.69
N TRP A 58 -15.26 27.32 -4.76
CA TRP A 58 -16.22 28.08 -5.57
C TRP A 58 -17.49 28.46 -4.80
N MET A 59 -17.96 27.60 -3.90
CA MET A 59 -19.12 27.90 -3.04
C MET A 59 -18.80 28.95 -1.97
N GLU A 60 -17.57 28.95 -1.44
CA GLU A 60 -17.14 29.90 -0.41
C GLU A 60 -16.88 31.30 -0.98
N GLU A 61 -16.42 31.37 -2.24
CA GLU A 61 -16.24 32.65 -2.94
C GLU A 61 -17.56 33.34 -3.30
N LYS A 62 -18.66 32.57 -3.41
CA LYS A 62 -20.00 33.07 -3.75
C LYS A 62 -20.82 33.46 -2.53
#